data_AF-A0A0D0S3G5-F1
#
_entry.id   AF-A0A0D0S3G5-F1
#
_cell.length_a   1.000
_cell.length_b   1.000
_cell.length_c   1.000
_cell.angle_alpha   90.00
_cell.angle_beta   90.00
_cell.angle_gamma   90.00
#
_symmetry.space_group_name_H-M   'P 1'
#
loop_
_entity.id
_entity.type
_entity.pdbx_description
1 polymer ?
#
loop_
_entity_poly.entity_id
_entity_poly.type
_entity_poly.pdbx_seq_one_letter_code
_entity_poly.pdbx_strand_id
1 'polypeptide(L)' 'MDAIARGGPYAYRQDNGVFQNRERLLPQRPRGHYREYTIPTPGEADRGARRIVTGGDPPTEYFYTDDHYGSFRQFEVTP' A
#
# COMPACT_ATOMS: atom_id res chain seq x y z
N MET A 1 4.34 -8.25 4.87
CA MET A 1 5.08 -7.13 5.47
C MET A 1 6.56 -7.20 5.18
N ASP A 2 7.16 -8.38 5.25
CA ASP A 2 8.58 -8.64 4.99
C ASP A 2 9.17 -7.96 3.74
N ALA A 3 8.50 -8.04 2.59
CA ALA A 3 8.99 -7.41 1.37
C ALA A 3 9.06 -5.88 1.48
N ILE A 4 8.09 -5.25 2.15
CA ILE A 4 8.08 -3.80 2.41
C ILE A 4 9.23 -3.46 3.39
N ALA A 5 9.37 -4.23 4.47
CA ALA A 5 10.41 -4.01 5.48
C ALA A 5 11.84 -4.14 4.90
N ARG A 6 12.04 -5.06 3.94
CA ARG A 6 13.34 -5.28 3.28
C ARG A 6 13.57 -4.42 2.02
N GLY A 7 12.57 -3.65 1.59
CA GLY A 7 12.64 -2.86 0.36
C GLY A 7 12.57 -3.68 -0.94
N GLY A 8 12.04 -4.90 -0.89
CA GLY A 8 11.90 -5.84 -2.01
C GLY A 8 12.66 -7.15 -1.81
N PRO A 9 12.70 -8.02 -2.84
CA PRO A 9 12.03 -7.88 -4.14
C PRO A 9 10.50 -7.90 -4.02
N TYR A 10 9.82 -7.27 -4.97
CA TYR A 10 8.36 -7.23 -5.01
C TYR A 10 7.80 -8.17 -6.06
N ALA A 11 6.63 -8.75 -5.79
CA ALA A 11 5.99 -9.72 -6.66
C ALA A 11 5.39 -9.07 -7.91
N TYR A 12 4.93 -7.82 -7.81
CA TYR A 12 4.31 -7.10 -8.93
C TYR A 12 5.11 -5.84 -9.27
N ARG A 13 5.21 -5.56 -10.57
CA ARG A 13 5.93 -4.38 -11.10
C ARG A 13 5.37 -3.03 -10.62
N GLN A 14 4.14 -3.00 -10.13
CA GLN A 14 3.47 -1.81 -9.63
C GLN A 14 3.75 -1.57 -8.14
N ASP A 15 4.20 -2.59 -7.42
CA ASP A 15 4.53 -2.47 -6.00
C ASP A 15 5.67 -1.46 -5.81
N ASN A 16 5.64 -0.72 -4.70
CA ASN A 16 6.51 0.42 -4.41
C ASN A 16 6.27 1.66 -5.31
N GLY A 17 5.26 1.61 -6.18
CA GLY A 17 4.79 2.73 -6.97
C GLY A 17 4.12 3.81 -6.11
N VAL A 18 4.14 5.05 -6.60
CA VAL A 18 3.54 6.20 -5.89
C VAL A 18 2.01 6.06 -5.88
N PHE A 19 1.43 6.04 -4.68
CA PHE A 19 -0.01 6.21 -4.49
C PHE A 19 -0.34 7.70 -4.40
N GLN A 20 -1.22 8.18 -5.28
CA GLN A 20 -1.45 9.62 -5.43
C GLN A 20 -2.47 10.20 -4.46
N ASN A 21 -3.26 9.36 -3.77
CA ASN A 21 -4.33 9.79 -2.87
C ASN A 21 -5.27 10.84 -3.50
N ARG A 22 -5.71 10.59 -4.76
CA ARG A 22 -6.49 11.58 -5.55
C ARG A 22 -7.87 11.81 -4.95
N GLU A 23 -8.46 10.75 -4.43
CA GLU A 23 -9.76 10.69 -3.77
C GLU A 23 -9.70 11.27 -2.35
N ARG A 24 -8.49 11.58 -1.85
CA ARG A 24 -8.22 12.20 -0.54
C ARG A 24 -8.80 11.42 0.65
N LEU A 25 -8.77 10.08 0.54
CA LEU A 25 -9.23 9.17 1.59
C LEU A 25 -8.16 8.96 2.69
N LEU A 26 -6.90 9.25 2.40
CA LEU A 26 -5.82 9.33 3.38
C LEU A 26 -5.51 10.81 3.71
N PRO A 27 -4.81 11.11 4.82
CA PRO A 27 -4.34 12.46 5.12
C PRO A 27 -3.61 13.12 3.94
N GLN A 28 -3.77 14.43 3.76
CA GLN A 28 -3.11 15.15 2.68
C GLN A 28 -1.62 15.29 2.97
N ARG A 29 -0.78 14.83 2.03
CA ARG A 29 0.69 14.83 2.13
C ARG A 29 1.30 15.26 0.78
N PRO A 30 2.57 15.70 0.75
CA PRO A 30 3.27 16.00 -0.49
C PRO A 30 3.28 14.81 -1.47
N ARG A 31 3.37 15.11 -2.77
CA ARG A 31 3.43 14.08 -3.81
C ARG A 31 4.62 13.14 -3.57
N GLY A 32 4.36 11.84 -3.63
CA GLY A 32 5.38 10.81 -3.39
C GLY A 32 5.48 10.32 -1.95
N HIS A 33 4.73 10.91 -1.02
CA HIS A 33 4.69 10.44 0.39
C HIS A 33 4.16 9.02 0.52
N TYR A 34 3.17 8.65 -0.30
CA TYR A 34 2.51 7.35 -0.21
C TYR A 34 3.01 6.37 -1.29
N ARG A 35 3.20 5.11 -0.91
CA ARG A 35 3.52 3.99 -1.82
C ARG A 35 2.52 2.86 -1.69
N GLU A 36 2.24 2.16 -2.79
CA GLU A 36 1.31 1.02 -2.80
C GLU A 36 2.00 -0.33 -2.97
N TYR A 37 1.39 -1.36 -2.38
CA TYR A 37 1.84 -2.74 -2.44
C TYR A 37 0.65 -3.69 -2.57
N THR A 38 0.79 -4.69 -3.44
CA THR A 38 -0.22 -5.70 -3.72
C THR A 38 -0.26 -6.75 -2.60
N ILE A 39 -1.46 -7.09 -2.15
CA ILE A 39 -1.71 -8.32 -1.37
C ILE A 39 -2.41 -9.31 -2.31
N PRO A 40 -1.79 -10.44 -2.66
CA PRO A 40 -2.42 -11.45 -3.50
C PRO A 40 -3.74 -11.95 -2.89
N THR A 41 -4.77 -12.04 -3.70
CA THR A 41 -6.01 -12.75 -3.34
C THR A 41 -5.91 -14.18 -3.86
N PRO A 42 -6.05 -15.21 -3.02
CA PRO A 42 -6.08 -16.59 -3.49
C PRO A 42 -7.17 -16.82 -4.54
N GLY A 43 -6.81 -17.42 -5.67
CA GLY A 43 -7.74 -17.76 -6.75
C GLY A 43 -7.97 -16.64 -7.78
N GLU A 44 -7.46 -15.43 -7.56
CA GLU A 44 -7.50 -14.37 -8.56
C GLU A 44 -6.29 -14.47 -9.51
N ALA A 45 -6.55 -14.28 -10.81
CA ALA A 45 -5.52 -14.32 -11.85
C ALA A 45 -4.83 -12.95 -12.06
N ASP A 46 -5.41 -11.88 -11.50
CA ASP A 46 -4.88 -10.53 -11.54
C ASP A 46 -4.30 -10.12 -10.18
N ARG A 47 -4.09 -8.81 -9.98
CA ARG A 47 -3.55 -8.28 -8.71
C ARG A 47 -4.58 -8.26 -7.58
N GLY A 48 -5.85 -8.50 -7.89
CA GLY A 48 -6.96 -8.34 -6.97
C GLY A 48 -7.20 -6.93 -6.49
N ALA A 49 -8.14 -6.79 -5.55
CA ALA A 49 -8.51 -5.51 -4.95
C ALA A 49 -7.64 -5.11 -3.74
N ARG A 50 -6.95 -6.07 -3.11
CA ARG A 50 -6.30 -5.87 -1.80
C ARG A 50 -4.95 -5.17 -1.93
N ARG A 51 -4.74 -4.11 -1.15
CA ARG A 51 -3.49 -3.35 -1.12
C ARG A 51 -3.09 -2.95 0.29
N ILE A 52 -1.79 -2.79 0.50
CA ILE A 52 -1.24 -1.93 1.55
C ILE A 52 -0.81 -0.63 0.91
N VAL A 53 -1.12 0.49 1.54
CA VAL A 53 -0.51 1.79 1.26
C VAL A 53 0.34 2.17 2.46
N THR A 54 1.61 2.49 2.23
CA THR A 54 2.49 3.05 3.27
C THR A 54 2.67 4.53 3.08
N GLY A 55 2.89 5.28 4.18
CA GLY A 55 3.30 6.68 4.16
C GLY A 55 4.67 6.88 4.80
N GLY A 56 5.50 7.72 4.19
CA GLY A 56 6.85 8.03 4.64
C GLY A 56 7.94 7.18 3.98
N ASP A 57 9.19 7.62 4.14
CA ASP A 57 10.40 6.93 3.70
C ASP A 57 11.51 7.14 4.76
N PRO A 58 11.70 6.18 5.70
CA PRO A 58 11.04 4.88 5.80
C PRO A 58 9.55 4.98 6.19
N PRO A 59 8.73 3.95 5.90
CA PRO A 59 7.31 3.92 6.28
C PRO A 59 7.07 4.11 7.78
N THR A 60 6.17 5.02 8.13
CA THR A 60 5.67 5.23 9.50
C THR A 60 4.15 5.15 9.61
N GLU A 61 3.45 5.21 8.47
CA GLU A 61 2.00 5.08 8.37
C GLU A 61 1.66 3.86 7.51
N TYR A 62 0.67 3.06 7.92
CA TYR A 62 0.23 1.88 7.18
C TYR A 62 -1.29 1.84 7.07
N PHE A 63 -1.77 1.61 5.85
CA PHE A 63 -3.19 1.55 5.52
C PHE A 63 -3.48 0.31 4.70
N TYR A 64 -4.61 -0.33 4.96
CA TYR A 64 -5.11 -1.49 4.24
C TYR A 64 -6.41 -1.15 3.52
N THR A 65 -6.53 -1.57 2.27
CA THR A 65 -7.78 -1.56 1.49
C THR A 65 -8.01 -2.97 0.95
N ASP A 66 -9.26 -3.43 1.02
CA ASP A 66 -9.75 -4.68 0.42
C ASP A 66 -10.75 -4.43 -0.72
N ASP A 67 -11.03 -3.18 -1.05
CA ASP A 67 -12.03 -2.72 -2.01
C ASP A 67 -11.44 -1.83 -3.11
N HIS A 68 -10.15 -2.03 -3.41
CA HIS A 68 -9.43 -1.33 -4.47
C HIS A 68 -9.48 0.21 -4.32
N TYR A 69 -9.00 0.67 -3.16
CA TYR A 69 -8.90 2.08 -2.77
C TYR A 69 -10.25 2.78 -2.52
N GLY A 70 -11.36 2.03 -2.35
CA GLY A 70 -12.66 2.59 -1.99
C GLY A 70 -12.75 3.03 -0.53
N SER A 71 -12.05 2.32 0.36
CA SER A 71 -11.93 2.63 1.79
C SER A 71 -10.60 2.15 2.34
N PHE A 72 -10.22 2.69 3.50
CA PHE A 72 -8.96 2.37 4.16
C PHE A 72 -9.13 2.12 5.65
N ARG A 73 -8.39 1.14 6.17
CA ARG A 73 -8.17 0.94 7.60
C ARG A 73 -6.71 1.21 7.92
N GLN A 74 -6.45 2.14 8.83
CA GLN A 74 -5.11 2.34 9.38
C GLN A 74 -4.79 1.21 10.36
N PHE A 75 -3.53 0.78 10.41
CA PHE A 75 -3.05 -0.16 11.40
C PHE A 75 -1.59 0.13 11.75
N GLU A 76 -1.13 -0.44 12.84
CA GLU A 76 0.25 -0.31 13.32
C GLU A 76 1.03 -1.58 12.98
N VAL A 77 2.30 -1.42 12.62
CA VAL A 77 3.25 -2.52 12.49
C VAL A 77 4.15 -2.46 13.71
N THR A 78 3.96 -3.40 14.62
CA THR A 78 4.88 -3.57 15.74
C THR A 78 6.20 -4.19 15.23
N PRO A 79 7.36 -3.72 15.71
CA PRO A 79 8.65 -4.33 15.38
C PRO A 79 8.74 -5.83 15.71
#